data_AF-A0AA41ERJ7-F1
#
_entry.id   AF-A0AA41ERJ7-F1
#
_cell.length_a   1.000
_cell.length_b   1.000
_cell.length_c   1.000
_cell.angle_alpha   90.00
_cell.angle_beta   90.00
_cell.angle_gamma   90.00
#
_symmetry.space_group_name_H-M   'P 1'
#
loop_
_entity.id
_entity.type
_entity.pdbx_description
1 polymer ?
#
loop_
_entity_poly.entity_id
_entity_poly.type
_entity_poly.pdbx_seq_one_letter_code
_entity_poly.pdbx_strand_id
1 'polypeptide(L)' 'MDKTREEMNGNQRMLLSYLESLVPEDDVLMGIAEFQYRLSEHSVPKEVYIALGMLSNAEITNVLHELTRPF' A
#
# COMPACT_ATOMS: atom_id res chain seq x y z
N MET A 1 -18.67 -4.49 -6.00
CA MET A 1 -17.60 -4.60 -4.98
C MET A 1 -16.49 -5.41 -5.62
N ASP A 2 -15.27 -4.88 -5.60
CA ASP A 2 -14.16 -5.41 -6.37
C ASP A 2 -13.61 -6.68 -5.69
N LYS A 3 -13.62 -7.81 -6.41
CA LYS A 3 -13.27 -9.13 -5.87
C LYS A 3 -11.85 -9.16 -5.29
N THR A 4 -10.94 -8.37 -5.86
CA THR A 4 -9.54 -8.27 -5.45
C THR A 4 -9.38 -7.76 -4.02
N ARG A 5 -10.16 -6.74 -3.62
CA ARG A 5 -10.09 -6.14 -2.27
C ARG A 5 -10.72 -7.05 -1.21
N GLU A 6 -11.74 -7.82 -1.60
CA GLU A 6 -12.37 -8.83 -0.74
C GLU A 6 -11.43 -10.00 -0.44
N GLU A 7 -10.57 -10.39 -1.39
CA GLU A 7 -9.59 -11.48 -1.23
C GLU A 7 -8.31 -11.08 -0.45
N MET A 8 -8.05 -9.78 -0.28
CA MET A 8 -6.86 -9.31 0.44
C MET A 8 -6.85 -9.73 1.91
N ASN A 9 -5.71 -10.24 2.38
CA ASN A 9 -5.49 -10.51 3.80
C ASN A 9 -5.29 -9.22 4.62
N GLY A 10 -5.24 -9.35 5.94
CA GLY A 10 -5.15 -8.20 6.85
C GLY A 10 -3.93 -7.30 6.62
N ASN A 11 -2.77 -7.89 6.29
CA ASN A 11 -1.55 -7.14 6.03
C ASN A 11 -1.62 -6.40 4.68
N GLN A 12 -2.19 -7.04 3.65
CA GLN A 12 -2.41 -6.39 2.36
C GLN A 12 -3.37 -5.20 2.48
N ARG A 13 -4.49 -5.37 3.21
CA ARG A 13 -5.45 -4.28 3.45
C ARG A 13 -4.84 -3.13 4.23
N MET A 14 -4.05 -3.43 5.26
CA MET A 14 -3.35 -2.43 6.05
C MET A 14 -2.35 -1.62 5.21
N LEU A 15 -1.55 -2.31 4.39
CA LEU A 15 -0.61 -1.66 3.48
C LEU A 15 -1.35 -0.81 2.44
N LEU A 16 -2.41 -1.35 1.82
CA LEU A 16 -3.22 -0.63 0.85
C LEU A 16 -3.83 0.64 1.45
N SER A 17 -4.49 0.55 2.61
CA SER A 17 -5.10 1.72 3.26
C SER A 17 -4.08 2.78 3.66
N TYR A 18 -2.87 2.37 4.06
CA TYR A 18 -1.81 3.33 4.32
C TYR A 18 -1.36 4.02 3.04
N LEU A 19 -1.15 3.28 1.95
CA LEU A 19 -0.79 3.85 0.65
C LEU A 19 -1.88 4.79 0.11
N GLU A 20 -3.15 4.39 0.18
CA GLU A 20 -4.30 5.24 -0.20
C GLU A 20 -4.32 6.56 0.61
N SER A 21 -3.91 6.54 1.89
CA SER A 21 -3.84 7.76 2.71
C SER A 21 -2.73 8.73 2.29
N LEU A 22 -1.75 8.26 1.52
CA LEU A 22 -0.64 9.07 1.01
C LEU A 22 -0.86 9.52 -0.43
N VAL A 23 -1.78 8.87 -1.16
CA VAL A 23 -2.09 9.16 -2.56
C VAL A 23 -3.04 10.35 -2.66
N PRO A 24 -2.62 11.48 -3.27
CA PRO A 24 -3.53 12.52 -3.73
C PRO A 24 -4.54 11.94 -4.74
N GLU A 25 -5.79 12.46 -4.75
CA GLU A 25 -6.90 11.94 -5.58
C GLU A 25 -6.54 11.67 -7.05
N ASP A 26 -5.59 12.42 -7.63
CA ASP A 26 -5.19 12.31 -9.04
C ASP A 26 -3.72 11.89 -9.27
N ASP A 27 -2.95 11.56 -8.22
CA ASP A 27 -1.51 11.30 -8.37
C ASP A 27 -0.99 10.14 -7.51
N VAL A 28 -1.30 8.92 -7.96
CA VAL A 28 -0.80 7.68 -7.34
C VAL A 28 0.74 7.64 -7.27
N LEU A 29 1.43 8.21 -8.25
CA LEU A 29 2.90 8.21 -8.28
C LEU A 29 3.48 9.08 -7.16
N MET A 30 2.86 10.22 -6.86
CA MET A 30 3.23 11.06 -5.72
C MET A 30 3.07 10.32 -4.38
N GLY A 31 1.98 9.58 -4.19
CA GLY A 31 1.77 8.80 -2.97
C GLY A 31 2.80 7.68 -2.79
N ILE A 32 3.23 7.03 -3.88
CA ILE A 32 4.31 6.03 -3.85
C ILE A 32 5.65 6.69 -3.51
N ALA A 33 5.95 7.85 -4.08
CA ALA A 33 7.18 8.59 -3.78
C ALA A 33 7.22 9.02 -2.30
N GLU A 34 6.12 9.54 -1.78
CA GLU A 34 5.97 9.90 -0.36
C GLU A 34 6.12 8.68 0.55
N PHE A 35 5.57 7.52 0.16
CA PHE A 35 5.75 6.28 0.89
C PHE A 35 7.22 5.86 0.98
N GLN A 36 7.95 5.91 -0.15
CA GLN A 36 9.38 5.60 -0.17
C GLN A 36 10.20 6.57 0.68
N TYR A 37 9.88 7.86 0.65
CA TYR A 37 10.51 8.87 1.48
C TYR A 37 10.28 8.61 2.98
N ARG A 38 9.04 8.29 3.39
CA ARG A 38 8.73 7.97 4.79
C ARG A 38 9.41 6.69 5.27
N LEU A 39 9.57 5.70 4.39
CA LEU A 39 10.34 4.48 4.67
C LEU A 39 11.82 4.80 4.93
N SER A 40 12.45 5.65 4.10
CA SER A 40 13.85 6.05 4.32
C SER A 40 14.05 6.85 5.60
N GLU A 41 13.06 7.67 5.97
CA GLU A 41 13.07 8.50 7.19
C GLU A 41 12.60 7.74 8.44
N HIS A 42 12.33 6.44 8.35
CA HIS A 42 11.79 5.64 9.45
C HIS A 42 10.49 6.19 10.10
N SER A 43 9.68 6.93 9.34
CA SER A 43 8.50 7.67 9.85
C SER A 43 7.17 6.98 9.55
N VAL A 44 7.21 5.76 9.02
CA VAL A 44 6.06 4.89 8.76
C VAL A 44 5.58 4.24 10.06
N PRO A 45 4.26 4.04 10.28
CA PRO A 45 3.78 3.30 11.45
C PRO A 45 4.38 1.90 11.55
N LYS A 46 4.63 1.41 12.77
CA LYS A 46 5.26 0.09 12.99
C LYS A 46 4.47 -1.04 12.31
N GLU A 47 3.15 -0.91 12.28
CA GLU A 47 2.24 -1.90 11.71
C GLU A 47 2.46 -2.04 10.21
N VAL A 48 2.85 -0.96 9.52
CA VAL A 48 3.20 -0.99 8.10
C VAL A 48 4.52 -1.74 7.86
N TYR A 49 5.51 -1.56 8.73
CA TYR A 49 6.74 -2.35 8.69
C TYR A 49 6.49 -3.85 8.93
N ILE A 50 5.62 -4.18 9.89
CA ILE A 50 5.23 -5.56 10.16
C ILE A 50 4.52 -6.15 8.94
N ALA A 51 3.58 -5.42 8.33
CA ALA A 51 2.90 -5.85 7.13
C ALA A 51 3.90 -6.12 5.99
N LEU A 52 4.82 -5.19 5.71
CA LEU A 52 5.85 -5.37 4.68
C LEU A 52 6.75 -6.60 4.94
N GLY A 53 7.13 -6.86 6.18
CA GLY A 53 7.95 -8.02 6.54
C GLY A 53 7.22 -9.36 6.46
N MET A 54 5.88 -9.34 6.49
CA MET A 54 5.03 -10.54 6.46
C MET A 54 4.53 -10.87 5.05
N LEU A 55 4.50 -9.88 4.15
CA LEU A 55 4.00 -10.06 2.79
C LEU A 55 5.10 -10.57 1.86
N SER A 56 4.73 -11.49 0.98
CA SER A 56 5.57 -11.87 -0.15
C SER A 56 5.62 -10.77 -1.21
N ASN A 57 6.65 -10.79 -2.07
CA ASN A 57 6.76 -9.85 -3.18
C ASN A 57 5.52 -9.89 -4.11
N ALA A 58 4.91 -11.06 -4.30
CA ALA A 58 3.69 -11.19 -5.09
C ALA A 58 2.50 -10.47 -4.43
N GLU A 59 2.34 -10.60 -3.12
CA GLU A 59 1.28 -9.92 -2.39
C GLU A 59 1.47 -8.41 -2.34
N ILE A 60 2.71 -7.93 -2.20
CA ILE A 60 3.04 -6.49 -2.30
C ILE A 60 2.72 -5.98 -3.70
N THR A 61 3.08 -6.72 -4.75
CA THR A 61 2.77 -6.36 -6.14
C THR A 61 1.26 -6.25 -6.36
N ASN A 62 0.47 -7.15 -5.79
CA ASN A 62 -0.99 -7.08 -5.86
C ASN A 62 -1.56 -5.84 -5.17
N VAL A 63 -0.98 -5.43 -4.03
CA VAL A 63 -1.37 -4.18 -3.34
C VAL A 63 -1.07 -2.96 -4.21
N LEU A 64 0.12 -2.90 -4.81
CA LEU A 64 0.51 -1.80 -5.69
C LEU A 64 -0.36 -1.74 -6.96
N HIS A 65 -0.68 -2.91 -7.55
CA HIS A 65 -1.59 -2.99 -8.68
C HIS A 65 -2.97 -2.40 -8.32
N GLU A 66 -3.53 -2.78 -7.18
CA GLU A 66 -4.83 -2.28 -6.74
C GLU A 66 -4.81 -0.76 -6.50
N LEU A 67 -3.72 -0.23 -5.96
CA LEU A 67 -3.53 1.22 -5.78
C LEU A 67 -3.54 2.00 -7.11
N THR A 68 -3.02 1.40 -8.19
CA THR A 68 -2.92 2.03 -9.52
C THR A 68 -4.13 1.78 -10.42
N ARG A 69 -5.14 1.07 -9.93
CA ARG A 69 -6.31 0.70 -10.73
C ARG A 69 -7.21 1.91 -10.97
N PRO A 70 -7.66 2.19 -12.21
CA PRO A 70 -8.61 3.25 -12.48
C PRO A 70 -9.94 3.01 -11.72
N PHE A 71 -10.48 4.06 -11.10
CA PHE A 71 -11.79 4.05 -10.43
C PHE A 71 -12.97 3.88 -11.40
#